data_AF-A0A3D3TNE7-F1
#
_entry.id   AF-A0A3D3TNE7-F1
#
_cell.length_a   1.000
_cell.length_b   1.000
_cell.length_c   1.000
_cell.angle_alpha   90.00
_cell.angle_beta   90.00
_cell.angle_gamma   90.00
#
_symmetry.space_group_name_H-M   'P 1'
#
loop_
_entity.id
_entity.type
_entity.pdbx_description
1 polymer ?
#
loop_
_entity_poly.entity_id
_entity_poly.type
_entity_poly.pdbx_seq_one_letter_code
_entity_poly.pdbx_strand_id
1 'polypeptide(L)'
;MFESIANLIEKAGWPRIIIALFLLSLFVIAPFVNISIGTSISDTLVRFAMNSVLVLSLVPMVQSGCGLNFGMQLGVIAGLIGAVTSIELGVTGLAGFLTAIGIAIPFAAILGFFYGLLLNRVKGDEMVVATYVGFSSVAFMSMMWLLLPYK
;
A
#
# COMPACT_ATOMS: atom_id res chain seq x y z
N MET A 1 9.06 -30.80 26.42
CA MET A 1 8.35 -30.43 25.16
C MET A 1 7.13 -29.55 25.45
N PHE A 2 6.20 -29.97 26.33
CA PHE A 2 5.02 -29.17 26.69
C PHE A 2 5.31 -27.84 27.42
N GLU A 3 6.31 -27.79 28.31
CA GLU A 3 6.73 -26.53 28.98
C GLU A 3 7.26 -25.47 28.01
N SER A 4 7.87 -25.89 26.90
CA SER A 4 8.38 -24.97 25.89
C SER A 4 7.25 -24.36 25.06
N ILE A 5 6.15 -25.11 24.86
CA ILE A 5 4.96 -24.66 24.15
C ILE A 5 4.15 -23.72 25.05
N ALA A 6 3.99 -24.04 26.35
CA ALA A 6 3.32 -23.18 27.32
C ALA A 6 4.00 -21.80 27.44
N ASN A 7 5.34 -21.77 27.55
CA ASN A 7 6.11 -20.53 27.56
C ASN A 7 6.02 -19.75 26.24
N LEU A 8 5.87 -20.44 25.10
CA LEU A 8 5.66 -19.79 23.80
C LEU A 8 4.27 -19.16 23.71
N ILE A 9 3.25 -19.84 24.25
CA ILE A 9 1.86 -19.38 24.28
C ILE A 9 1.72 -18.11 25.14
N GLU A 10 2.35 -18.11 26.32
CA GLU A 10 2.31 -16.98 27.25
C GLU A 10 3.02 -15.74 26.69
N LYS A 11 4.12 -15.93 25.94
CA LYS A 11 4.87 -14.85 25.29
C LYS A 11 4.25 -14.34 23.99
N ALA A 12 3.61 -15.21 23.20
CA ALA A 12 3.03 -14.85 21.92
C ALA A 12 1.66 -14.18 22.07
N GLY A 13 0.92 -14.49 23.14
CA GLY A 13 -0.45 -14.06 23.34
C GLY A 13 -1.45 -14.83 22.49
N TRP A 14 -2.55 -15.23 23.11
CA TRP A 14 -3.65 -15.99 22.48
C TRP A 14 -4.09 -15.47 21.09
N PRO A 15 -4.22 -14.14 20.84
CA PRO A 15 -4.67 -13.65 19.54
C PRO A 15 -3.77 -14.07 18.37
N ARG A 16 -2.43 -14.05 18.54
CA ARG A 16 -1.49 -14.40 17.46
C ARG A 16 -1.55 -15.88 17.13
N ILE A 17 -1.77 -16.71 18.14
CA ILE A 17 -1.86 -18.17 18.00
C ILE A 17 -3.13 -18.55 17.24
N ILE A 18 -4.26 -17.90 17.57
CA ILE A 18 -5.52 -18.11 16.86
C ILE A 18 -5.36 -17.74 15.37
N ILE A 19 -4.74 -16.59 15.08
CA ILE A 19 -4.47 -16.17 13.69
C ILE A 19 -3.55 -17.15 12.97
N ALA A 20 -2.47 -17.60 13.62
CA ALA A 20 -1.53 -18.56 13.04
C ALA A 20 -2.19 -19.91 12.75
N LEU A 21 -3.02 -20.41 13.67
CA LEU A 21 -3.76 -21.65 13.49
C LEU A 21 -4.79 -21.53 12.36
N PHE A 22 -5.47 -20.38 12.26
CA PHE A 22 -6.39 -20.09 11.18
C PHE A 22 -5.70 -20.01 9.82
N LEU A 23 -4.54 -19.36 9.74
CA LEU A 23 -3.74 -19.32 8.51
C LEU A 23 -3.29 -20.74 8.10
N LEU A 24 -2.85 -21.55 9.07
CA LEU A 24 -2.39 -22.92 8.83
C LEU A 24 -3.55 -23.81 8.35
N SER A 25 -4.73 -23.69 8.94
CA SER A 25 -5.91 -24.42 8.48
C SER A 25 -6.31 -24.03 7.05
N LEU A 26 -6.22 -22.75 6.68
CA LEU A 26 -6.45 -22.32 5.30
C LEU A 26 -5.46 -22.93 4.30
N PHE A 27 -4.18 -23.04 4.65
CA PHE A 27 -3.20 -23.70 3.78
C PHE A 27 -3.43 -25.21 3.66
N VAL A 28 -3.93 -25.87 4.71
CA VAL A 28 -4.31 -27.29 4.66
C VAL A 28 -5.56 -27.49 3.81
N ILE A 29 -6.52 -26.57 3.83
CA ILE A 29 -7.76 -26.63 3.04
C ILE A 29 -7.52 -26.28 1.57
N ALA A 30 -6.58 -25.38 1.26
CA ALA A 30 -6.25 -24.94 -0.10
C ALA A 30 -6.13 -26.05 -1.17
N PRO A 31 -5.39 -27.16 -0.95
CA PRO A 31 -5.29 -28.24 -1.94
C PRO A 31 -6.63 -28.94 -2.19
N PHE A 32 -7.53 -29.02 -1.20
CA PHE A 32 -8.86 -29.62 -1.37
C PHE A 32 -9.79 -28.79 -2.27
N VAL A 33 -9.50 -27.50 -2.44
CA VAL A 33 -10.25 -26.57 -3.30
C VAL A 33 -9.51 -26.34 -4.64
N ASN A 34 -8.52 -27.17 -4.98
CA ASN A 34 -7.65 -27.02 -6.16
C ASN A 34 -6.88 -25.69 -6.22
N ILE A 35 -6.56 -25.09 -5.07
CA ILE A 35 -5.71 -23.90 -4.99
C ILE A 35 -4.28 -24.36 -4.75
N SER A 36 -3.34 -23.92 -5.58
CA SER A 36 -1.93 -24.22 -5.40
C SER A 36 -1.37 -23.54 -4.15
N ILE A 37 -0.88 -24.36 -3.20
CA ILE A 37 -0.24 -23.87 -1.97
C ILE A 37 0.93 -22.92 -2.29
N GLY A 38 1.70 -23.23 -3.35
CA GLY A 38 2.82 -22.39 -3.79
C GLY A 38 2.40 -20.97 -4.18
N THR A 39 1.29 -20.81 -4.91
CA THR A 39 0.79 -19.46 -5.27
C THR A 39 0.22 -18.76 -4.05
N SER A 40 -0.50 -19.46 -3.17
CA SER A 40 -1.03 -18.86 -1.94
C SER A 40 0.07 -18.33 -1.01
N ILE A 41 1.20 -19.04 -0.90
CA ILE A 41 2.35 -18.57 -0.14
C ILE A 41 2.95 -17.32 -0.81
N SER A 42 3.16 -17.36 -2.13
CA SER A 42 3.67 -16.22 -2.89
C SER A 42 2.79 -14.98 -2.74
N ASP A 43 1.47 -15.13 -2.88
CA ASP A 43 0.51 -14.04 -2.74
C ASP A 43 0.52 -13.45 -1.34
N THR A 44 0.63 -14.30 -0.31
CA THR A 44 0.74 -13.86 1.08
C THR A 44 2.01 -13.03 1.29
N LEU A 45 3.14 -13.48 0.74
CA LEU A 45 4.42 -12.78 0.83
C LEU A 45 4.37 -11.42 0.11
N VAL A 46 3.82 -11.37 -1.11
CA VAL A 46 3.67 -10.14 -1.90
C VAL A 46 2.77 -9.15 -1.18
N ARG A 47 1.64 -9.60 -0.64
CA ARG A 47 0.73 -8.76 0.16
C ARG A 47 1.41 -8.24 1.42
N PHE A 48 2.18 -9.07 2.12
CA PHE A 48 2.94 -8.65 3.28
C PHE A 48 3.97 -7.58 2.91
N ALA A 49 4.72 -7.76 1.82
CA ALA A 49 5.69 -6.78 1.35
C ALA A 49 5.02 -5.45 0.97
N MET A 50 3.93 -5.50 0.22
CA MET A 50 3.15 -4.31 -0.16
C MET A 50 2.62 -3.57 1.07
N ASN A 51 1.96 -4.27 2.00
CA ASN A 51 1.42 -3.67 3.22
C ASN A 51 2.54 -3.10 4.11
N SER A 52 3.72 -3.72 4.15
CA SER A 52 4.87 -3.20 4.90
C SER A 52 5.32 -1.84 4.36
N VAL A 53 5.39 -1.67 3.03
CA VAL A 53 5.71 -0.38 2.40
C VAL A 53 4.61 0.65 2.67
N LEU A 54 3.34 0.26 2.56
CA LEU A 54 2.21 1.15 2.85
C LEU A 54 2.21 1.63 4.31
N VAL A 55 2.60 0.78 5.27
CA VAL A 55 2.73 1.17 6.67
C VAL A 55 3.86 2.19 6.87
N LEU A 56 4.99 2.05 6.17
CA LEU A 56 6.07 3.04 6.23
C LEU A 56 5.63 4.42 5.72
N SER A 57 4.72 4.45 4.74
CA SER A 57 4.14 5.71 4.23
C SER A 57 3.31 6.46 5.28
N LEU A 58 2.92 5.80 6.37
CA LEU A 58 2.15 6.41 7.47
C LEU A 58 3.02 7.23 8.42
N VAL A 59 4.33 6.93 8.49
CA VAL A 59 5.24 7.55 9.46
C VAL A 59 5.26 9.08 9.36
N PRO A 60 5.38 9.70 8.17
CA PRO A 60 5.36 11.17 8.07
C PRO A 60 4.04 11.79 8.55
N MET A 61 2.91 11.13 8.27
CA MET A 61 1.58 11.61 8.67
C MET A 61 1.39 11.56 10.19
N VAL A 62 1.86 10.49 10.84
CA VAL A 62 1.84 10.39 12.30
C VAL A 62 2.72 11.46 12.93
N GLN A 63 3.92 11.69 12.37
CA GLN A 63 4.84 12.71 12.88
C GLN A 63 4.30 14.13 12.75
N SER A 64 3.49 14.43 11.72
CA SER A 64 2.86 15.73 11.56
C SER A 64 1.62 15.94 12.44
N GLY A 65 1.21 14.92 13.22
CA GLY A 65 -0.02 14.95 14.02
C GLY A 65 -1.30 14.84 13.17
N CYS A 66 -1.17 14.50 11.88
CA CYS A 66 -2.30 14.30 10.99
C CYS A 66 -2.84 12.88 11.11
N GLY A 67 -4.06 12.64 10.61
CA GLY A 67 -4.63 11.30 10.63
C GLY A 67 -3.91 10.32 9.70
N LEU A 68 -4.03 9.03 10.06
CA LEU A 68 -3.37 7.92 9.38
C LEU A 68 -3.89 7.77 7.94
N ASN A 69 -3.00 7.46 7.01
CA ASN A 69 -3.28 7.14 5.60
C ASN A 69 -3.73 8.30 4.69
N PHE A 70 -3.81 9.55 5.17
CA PHE A 70 -4.30 10.68 4.37
C PHE A 70 -3.43 11.06 3.16
N GLY A 71 -2.13 10.77 3.21
CA GLY A 71 -1.23 10.96 2.07
C GLY A 71 -1.20 9.78 1.08
N MET A 72 -1.78 8.63 1.45
CA MET A 72 -1.58 7.37 0.71
C MET A 72 -2.22 7.42 -0.68
N GLN A 73 -3.41 7.99 -0.81
CA GLN A 73 -4.14 8.02 -2.09
C GLN A 73 -3.37 8.82 -3.14
N LEU A 74 -2.85 10.01 -2.77
CA LEU A 74 -2.03 10.83 -3.66
C LEU A 74 -0.71 10.14 -4.01
N GLY A 75 -0.07 9.49 -3.03
CA GLY A 75 1.17 8.74 -3.25
C GLY A 75 0.99 7.57 -4.23
N VAL A 76 -0.10 6.80 -4.08
CA VAL A 76 -0.43 5.70 -5.00
C VAL A 76 -0.72 6.23 -6.40
N ILE A 77 -1.45 7.34 -6.53
CA ILE A 77 -1.70 7.98 -7.84
C ILE A 77 -0.38 8.40 -8.51
N ALA A 78 0.53 9.05 -7.79
CA ALA A 78 1.83 9.44 -8.34
C ALA A 78 2.65 8.21 -8.77
N GLY A 79 2.63 7.14 -7.98
CA GLY A 79 3.24 5.86 -8.33
C GLY A 79 2.64 5.24 -9.59
N LEU A 80 1.31 5.28 -9.75
CA LEU A 80 0.62 4.79 -10.94
C LEU A 80 0.98 5.59 -12.19
N ILE A 81 1.09 6.92 -12.10
CA ILE A 81 1.58 7.75 -13.22
C ILE A 81 2.96 7.28 -13.66
N GLY A 82 3.89 7.09 -12.71
CA GLY A 82 5.24 6.60 -13.02
C GLY A 82 5.24 5.21 -13.64
N ALA A 83 4.45 4.29 -13.09
CA ALA A 83 4.34 2.92 -13.58
C ALA A 83 3.78 2.85 -15.01
N VAL A 84 2.65 3.51 -15.27
CA VAL A 84 2.02 3.54 -16.59
C VAL A 84 2.94 4.22 -17.60
N THR A 85 3.52 5.37 -17.25
CA THR A 85 4.45 6.07 -18.16
C THR A 85 5.69 5.22 -18.48
N SER A 86 6.19 4.45 -17.52
CA SER A 86 7.31 3.54 -17.79
C SER A 86 6.95 2.40 -18.75
N ILE A 87 5.72 1.88 -18.66
CA ILE A 87 5.21 0.84 -19.56
C ILE A 87 5.11 1.40 -20.98
N GLU A 88 4.59 2.62 -21.12
CA GLU A 88 4.43 3.34 -22.39
C GLU A 88 5.76 3.65 -23.09
N LEU A 89 6.81 3.92 -22.32
CA LEU A 89 8.16 4.09 -22.85
C LEU A 89 8.79 2.76 -23.34
N GLY A 90 8.12 1.63 -23.16
CA GLY A 90 8.58 0.30 -23.58
C GLY A 90 9.76 -0.23 -22.76
N VAL A 91 10.06 0.38 -21.61
CA VAL A 91 11.20 -0.03 -20.78
C VAL A 91 10.79 -1.21 -19.91
N THR A 92 11.45 -2.35 -20.10
CA THR A 92 11.11 -3.61 -19.44
C THR A 92 12.13 -4.01 -18.36
N GLY A 93 11.73 -4.94 -17.49
CA GLY A 93 12.58 -5.48 -16.43
C GLY A 93 12.92 -4.47 -15.34
N LEU A 94 14.12 -4.60 -14.76
CA LEU A 94 14.58 -3.73 -13.67
C LEU A 94 14.72 -2.26 -14.10
N ALA A 95 15.10 -2.02 -15.37
CA ALA A 95 15.19 -0.68 -15.92
C ALA A 95 13.82 0.01 -15.90
N GLY A 96 12.76 -0.70 -16.29
CA GLY A 96 11.38 -0.22 -16.23
C GLY A 96 10.93 0.16 -14.81
N PHE A 97 11.29 -0.67 -13.84
CA PHE A 97 11.00 -0.37 -12.44
C PHE A 97 11.70 0.91 -11.96
N LEU A 98 12.97 1.11 -12.30
CA LEU A 98 13.73 2.30 -11.92
C LEU A 98 13.22 3.55 -12.65
N THR A 99 12.84 3.45 -13.92
CA THR A 99 12.22 4.57 -14.65
C THR A 99 10.87 4.95 -14.06
N ALA A 100 10.05 3.97 -13.66
CA ALA A 100 8.79 4.24 -12.97
C ALA A 100 9.00 5.01 -11.66
N ILE A 101 9.98 4.61 -10.85
CA ILE A 101 10.35 5.33 -9.62
C ILE A 101 10.84 6.74 -9.93
N GLY A 102 11.74 6.87 -10.91
CA GLY A 102 12.30 8.16 -11.31
C GLY A 102 11.24 9.17 -11.76
N ILE A 103 10.20 8.69 -12.44
CA ILE A 103 9.04 9.51 -12.85
C ILE A 103 8.09 9.74 -11.68
N ALA A 104 7.83 8.74 -10.84
CA ALA A 104 6.89 8.87 -9.72
C ALA A 104 7.36 9.90 -8.67
N ILE A 105 8.66 9.96 -8.37
CA ILE A 105 9.24 10.86 -7.35
C ILE A 105 8.89 12.34 -7.56
N PRO A 106 9.13 12.96 -8.74
CA PRO A 106 8.82 14.38 -8.94
C PRO A 106 7.32 14.66 -8.81
N PHE A 107 6.44 13.81 -9.37
CA PHE A 107 5.00 13.97 -9.20
C PHE A 107 4.57 13.82 -7.74
N ALA A 108 5.10 12.83 -7.02
CA ALA A 108 4.82 12.62 -5.60
C ALA A 108 5.28 13.80 -4.73
N ALA A 109 6.45 14.37 -5.02
CA ALA A 109 6.99 15.53 -4.31
C ALA A 109 6.12 16.78 -4.53
N ILE A 110 5.70 17.04 -5.78
CA ILE A 110 4.85 18.18 -6.13
C ILE A 110 3.48 18.04 -5.45
N LEU A 111 2.82 16.89 -5.63
CA LEU A 111 1.51 16.64 -5.04
C LEU A 111 1.57 16.66 -3.50
N GLY A 112 2.60 16.04 -2.91
CA GLY A 112 2.82 16.02 -1.48
C GLY A 112 3.07 17.41 -0.88
N PHE A 113 3.81 18.28 -1.58
CA PHE A 113 4.06 19.65 -1.14
C PHE A 113 2.77 20.48 -1.11
N PHE A 114 1.99 20.48 -2.20
CA PHE A 114 0.71 21.20 -2.25
C PHE A 114 -0.30 20.64 -1.26
N TYR A 115 -0.34 19.32 -1.11
CA TYR A 115 -1.22 18.65 -0.15
C TYR A 115 -0.84 18.99 1.30
N GLY A 116 0.44 18.98 1.65
CA GLY A 116 0.90 19.40 2.98
C GLY A 116 0.60 20.87 3.29
N LEU A 117 0.68 21.75 2.29
CA LEU A 117 0.28 23.15 2.43
C LEU A 117 -1.24 23.28 2.66
N LEU A 118 -2.04 22.47 1.97
CA LEU A 118 -3.48 22.42 2.13
C LEU A 118 -3.85 21.94 3.54
N LEU A 119 -3.27 20.83 4.01
CA LEU A 119 -3.48 20.30 5.36
C LEU A 119 -3.14 21.33 6.45
N ASN A 120 -2.05 22.08 6.27
CA ASN A 120 -1.67 23.14 7.21
C ASN A 120 -2.71 24.26 7.33
N ARG A 121 -3.53 24.49 6.30
CA ARG A 121 -4.61 25.49 6.33
C ARG A 121 -5.90 24.97 6.97
N VAL A 122 -6.09 23.65 7.05
CA VAL A 122 -7.31 23.02 7.56
C VAL A 122 -7.06 22.25 8.87
N LYS A 123 -6.12 22.73 9.68
CA LYS A 123 -5.79 22.12 10.99
C LYS A 123 -7.05 21.99 11.85
N GLY A 124 -7.30 20.78 12.34
CA GLY A 124 -8.51 20.42 13.09
C GLY A 124 -9.55 19.66 12.27
N ASP A 125 -9.68 19.94 10.97
CA ASP A 125 -10.61 19.27 10.05
C ASP A 125 -9.89 18.42 8.99
N GLU A 126 -8.62 18.11 9.25
CA GLU A 126 -7.70 17.43 8.33
C GLU A 126 -8.26 16.11 7.82
N MET A 127 -8.97 15.36 8.67
CA MET A 127 -9.55 14.06 8.31
C MET A 127 -10.62 14.16 7.23
N VAL A 128 -11.51 15.14 7.37
CA VAL A 128 -12.62 15.33 6.44
C VAL A 128 -12.06 15.80 5.11
N VAL A 129 -11.20 16.82 5.14
CA VAL A 129 -10.60 17.38 3.93
C VAL A 129 -9.72 16.36 3.21
N ALA A 130 -8.89 15.61 3.94
CA ALA A 130 -8.07 14.55 3.36
C ALA A 130 -8.90 13.48 2.65
N THR A 131 -10.02 13.07 3.25
CA THR A 131 -10.92 12.07 2.68
C THR A 131 -11.54 12.57 1.37
N TYR A 132 -12.00 13.83 1.34
CA TYR A 132 -12.53 14.45 0.12
C TYR A 132 -11.47 14.63 -0.97
N VAL A 133 -10.27 15.08 -0.60
CA VAL A 133 -9.15 15.21 -1.55
C VAL A 133 -8.78 13.83 -2.11
N GLY A 134 -8.75 12.79 -1.26
CA GLY A 134 -8.48 11.42 -1.70
C GLY A 134 -9.50 10.93 -2.72
N PHE A 135 -10.80 11.01 -2.40
CA PHE A 135 -11.85 10.56 -3.33
C PHE A 135 -11.89 11.38 -4.63
N SER A 136 -11.77 12.70 -4.54
CA SER A 136 -11.76 13.57 -5.73
C SER A 136 -10.53 13.32 -6.61
N SER A 137 -9.36 13.10 -6.02
CA SER A 137 -8.13 12.81 -6.78
C SER A 137 -8.24 11.47 -7.53
N VAL A 138 -8.82 10.44 -6.90
CA VAL A 138 -9.03 9.14 -7.55
C VAL A 138 -10.05 9.26 -8.69
N ALA A 139 -11.16 9.97 -8.47
CA ALA A 139 -12.16 10.21 -9.52
C ALA A 139 -11.57 11.00 -10.69
N PHE A 140 -10.82 12.06 -10.40
CA PHE A 140 -10.12 12.87 -11.39
C PHE A 140 -9.17 12.03 -12.23
N MET A 141 -8.32 11.22 -11.58
CA MET A 141 -7.38 10.36 -12.29
C MET A 141 -8.07 9.28 -13.12
N SER A 142 -9.20 8.75 -12.64
CA SER A 142 -9.99 7.77 -13.40
C SER A 142 -10.48 8.34 -14.75
N MET A 143 -10.81 9.63 -14.79
CA MET A 143 -11.12 10.33 -16.05
C MET A 143 -9.86 10.60 -16.87
N MET A 144 -8.76 10.99 -16.23
CA MET A 144 -7.48 11.25 -16.91
C MET A 144 -6.92 10.01 -17.60
N TRP A 145 -7.05 8.82 -17.02
CA TRP A 145 -6.58 7.57 -17.66
C TRP A 145 -7.22 7.30 -19.02
N LEU A 146 -8.44 7.80 -19.25
CA LEU A 146 -9.13 7.68 -20.54
C LEU A 146 -8.71 8.77 -21.54
N LEU A 147 -8.21 9.90 -21.06
CA LEU A 147 -7.83 11.07 -21.86
C LEU A 147 -6.34 11.07 -22.22
N LEU A 148 -5.50 10.50 -21.37
CA LEU A 148 -4.06 10.44 -21.60
C LEU A 148 -3.79 9.56 -22.83
N PRO A 149 -2.93 10.00 -23.76
CA PRO A 149 -2.64 9.30 -25.01
C PRO A 149 -1.66 8.15 -24.79
N TYR A 150 -1.96 7.29 -23.83
CA TYR A 150 -1.28 6.03 -23.58
C TYR A 150 -1.74 4.99 -24.63
N LYS A 151 -0.80 4.24 -25.20
CA LYS A 151 -0.97 3.39 -26.38
C LYS A 151 -0.77 1.91 -26.09
#